data_AF-A0A7K3ZMY4-F1
#
_entry.id   AF-A0A7K3ZMY4-F1
#
_cell.length_a   1.000
_cell.length_b   1.000
_cell.length_c   1.000
_cell.angle_alpha   90.00
_cell.angle_beta   90.00
_cell.angle_gamma   90.00
#
_symmetry.space_group_name_H-M   'P 1'
#
loop_
_entity.id
_entity.type
_entity.pdbx_description
1 polymer ?
#
loop_
_entity_poly.entity_id
_entity_poly.type
_entity_poly.pdbx_seq_one_letter_code
_entity_poly.pdbx_strand_id
1 'polypeptide(L)'
;MYEVLGAVWLSDSEVYRDRLVKEALKRGSNEDKQRYSQLQQRKTAISQRLQELSAAQIALNLRDAQNTLPLKPSSHPIPDNTSKTLGLPRPTVTRSRREETDFDSKHQQYMAALKGYQAQDATVLSERLKLMDEYLVLIVDYMALEETEKWLLLSMAIKNQSSLMGYMQSGKEE
;
A
#
# COMPACT_ATOMS: atom_id res chain seq x y z
N MET A 1 -25.37 -11.82 -5.82
CA MET A 1 -25.47 -12.56 -7.11
C MET A 1 -24.72 -11.82 -8.23
N TYR A 2 -23.49 -11.34 -7.96
CA TYR A 2 -22.61 -10.71 -8.97
C TYR A 2 -21.16 -11.23 -8.89
N GLU A 3 -20.80 -11.98 -7.84
CA GLU A 3 -19.44 -12.53 -7.66
C GLU A 3 -19.17 -13.78 -8.52
N VAL A 4 -20.21 -14.54 -8.89
CA VAL A 4 -20.05 -15.79 -9.64
C VAL A 4 -19.80 -15.54 -11.14
N LEU A 5 -20.33 -14.45 -11.71
CA LEU A 5 -20.12 -14.10 -13.12
C LEU A 5 -18.77 -13.42 -13.39
N GLY A 6 -18.21 -12.72 -12.40
CA GLY A 6 -16.86 -12.17 -12.49
C GLY A 6 -15.78 -13.26 -12.47
N ALA A 7 -15.98 -14.31 -11.67
CA ALA A 7 -15.04 -15.43 -11.56
C ALA A 7 -14.96 -16.28 -12.84
N VAL A 8 -16.09 -16.50 -13.54
CA VAL A 8 -16.14 -17.33 -14.76
C VAL A 8 -15.49 -16.62 -15.96
N TRP A 9 -15.64 -15.30 -16.09
CA TRP A 9 -14.98 -14.53 -17.15
C TRP A 9 -13.47 -14.36 -16.91
N LEU A 10 -13.04 -14.20 -15.64
CA LEU A 10 -11.62 -14.15 -15.29
C LEU A 10 -10.95 -15.52 -15.44
N SER A 11 -11.62 -16.61 -15.07
CA SER A 11 -11.07 -17.96 -15.22
C SER A 11 -10.89 -18.38 -16.68
N ASP A 12 -11.85 -18.06 -17.56
CA ASP A 12 -11.71 -18.35 -18.99
C ASP A 12 -10.63 -17.49 -19.64
N SER A 13 -10.48 -16.24 -19.17
CA SER A 13 -9.41 -15.31 -19.58
C SER A 13 -8.02 -15.83 -19.21
N GLU A 14 -7.82 -16.31 -17.98
CA GLU A 14 -6.52 -16.84 -17.54
C GLU A 14 -6.16 -18.15 -18.26
N VAL A 15 -7.12 -19.06 -18.39
CA VAL A 15 -6.92 -20.31 -19.13
C VAL A 15 -6.60 -20.03 -20.60
N TYR A 16 -7.24 -19.03 -21.22
CA TYR A 16 -6.95 -18.63 -22.59
C TYR A 16 -5.56 -17.97 -22.71
N ARG A 17 -5.20 -17.09 -21.77
CA ARG A 17 -3.86 -16.48 -21.69
C ARG A 17 -2.78 -17.55 -21.58
N ASP A 18 -2.94 -18.53 -20.69
CA ASP A 18 -1.98 -19.61 -20.50
C ASP A 18 -1.80 -20.47 -21.74
N ARG A 19 -2.89 -20.75 -22.47
CA ARG A 19 -2.82 -21.46 -23.75
C ARG A 19 -2.07 -20.65 -24.80
N LEU A 20 -2.34 -19.35 -24.92
CA LEU A 20 -1.65 -18.47 -25.86
C LEU A 20 -0.16 -18.36 -25.56
N VAL A 21 0.21 -18.21 -24.29
CA VAL A 21 1.60 -18.19 -23.82
C VAL A 21 2.29 -19.50 -24.18
N LYS A 22 1.67 -20.65 -23.88
CA LYS A 22 2.24 -21.97 -24.21
C LYS A 22 2.46 -22.13 -25.72
N GLU A 23 1.51 -21.71 -26.54
CA GLU A 23 1.65 -21.76 -28.00
C GLU A 23 2.75 -20.83 -28.52
N ALA A 24 2.86 -19.60 -28.00
CA ALA A 24 3.93 -18.68 -28.35
C ALA A 24 5.31 -19.24 -27.96
N LEU A 25 5.44 -19.79 -26.75
CA LEU A 25 6.68 -20.36 -26.25
C LEU A 25 7.10 -21.62 -27.00
N LYS A 26 6.19 -22.51 -27.41
CA LYS A 26 6.54 -23.69 -28.22
C LYS A 26 7.33 -23.30 -29.47
N ARG A 27 6.96 -22.18 -30.07
CA ARG A 27 7.50 -21.68 -31.34
C ARG A 27 8.61 -20.63 -31.17
N GLY A 28 8.86 -20.18 -29.94
CA GLY A 28 9.94 -19.26 -29.63
C GLY A 28 11.33 -19.91 -29.72
N SER A 29 12.35 -19.11 -30.04
CA SER A 29 13.74 -19.55 -29.97
C SER A 29 14.15 -19.86 -28.51
N ASN A 30 15.28 -20.54 -28.32
CA ASN A 30 15.80 -20.80 -26.96
C ASN A 30 16.11 -19.50 -26.21
N GLU A 31 16.59 -18.48 -26.92
CA GLU A 31 16.84 -17.16 -26.34
C GLU A 31 15.54 -16.48 -25.89
N ASP A 32 14.50 -16.52 -26.72
CA ASP A 32 13.18 -15.98 -26.41
C ASP A 32 12.57 -16.66 -25.17
N LYS A 33 12.68 -17.99 -25.08
CA LYS A 33 12.22 -18.77 -23.91
C LYS A 33 12.99 -18.39 -22.64
N GLN A 34 14.29 -18.19 -22.74
CA GLN A 34 15.12 -17.77 -21.61
C GLN A 34 14.76 -16.36 -21.14
N ARG A 35 14.58 -15.41 -22.07
CA ARG A 35 14.11 -14.05 -21.76
C ARG A 35 12.74 -14.06 -21.09
N TYR A 36 11.80 -14.87 -21.59
CA TYR A 36 10.48 -15.03 -20.97
C TYR A 36 10.59 -15.58 -19.53
N SER A 37 11.40 -16.62 -19.32
CA SER A 37 11.64 -17.19 -17.99
C SER A 37 12.19 -16.14 -17.00
N GLN A 38 13.16 -15.32 -17.43
CA GLN A 38 13.70 -14.23 -16.62
C GLN A 38 12.64 -13.17 -16.29
N LEU A 39 11.78 -12.80 -17.24
CA LEU A 39 10.67 -11.87 -16.98
C LEU A 39 9.72 -12.45 -15.92
N GLN A 40 9.35 -13.72 -16.03
CA GLN A 40 8.47 -14.37 -15.05
C GLN A 40 9.10 -14.44 -13.66
N GLN A 41 10.38 -14.78 -13.56
CA GLN A 41 11.10 -14.76 -12.29
C GLN A 41 11.06 -13.38 -11.62
N ARG A 42 11.31 -12.31 -12.40
CA ARG A 42 11.25 -10.93 -11.90
C ARG A 42 9.84 -10.53 -11.47
N LYS A 43 8.81 -10.86 -12.26
CA LYS A 43 7.42 -10.58 -11.90
C LYS A 43 7.01 -11.29 -10.62
N THR A 44 7.39 -12.57 -10.45
CA THR A 44 7.14 -13.33 -9.21
C THR A 44 7.84 -12.69 -8.01
N ALA A 45 9.10 -12.26 -8.14
CA ALA A 45 9.83 -11.59 -7.06
C ALA A 45 9.16 -10.26 -6.67
N ILE A 46 8.70 -9.47 -7.64
CA ILE A 46 7.95 -8.23 -7.36
C ILE A 46 6.62 -8.54 -6.68
N SER A 47 5.86 -9.54 -7.15
CA SER A 47 4.59 -9.93 -6.52
C SER A 47 4.78 -10.39 -5.07
N GLN A 48 5.85 -11.16 -4.78
CA GLN A 48 6.21 -11.52 -3.40
C GLN A 48 6.52 -10.29 -2.57
N ARG A 49 7.33 -9.35 -3.10
CA ARG A 49 7.65 -8.12 -2.40
C ARG A 49 6.43 -7.24 -2.12
N LEU A 50 5.49 -7.15 -3.06
CA LEU A 50 4.22 -6.45 -2.88
C LEU A 50 3.36 -7.07 -1.76
N GLN A 51 3.37 -8.41 -1.63
CA GLN A 51 2.70 -9.09 -0.52
C GLN A 51 3.36 -8.77 0.83
N GLU A 52 4.69 -8.75 0.89
CA GLU A 52 5.44 -8.35 2.09
C GLU A 52 5.12 -6.91 2.50
N LEU A 53 5.08 -5.98 1.55
CA LEU A 53 4.73 -4.58 1.82
C LEU A 53 3.29 -4.44 2.32
N SER A 54 2.36 -5.22 1.77
CA SER A 54 0.97 -5.26 2.26
C SER A 54 0.91 -5.73 3.71
N ALA A 55 1.65 -6.79 4.06
CA ALA A 55 1.74 -7.26 5.44
C ALA A 55 2.36 -6.22 6.38
N ALA A 56 3.42 -5.53 5.94
CA ALA A 56 4.05 -4.44 6.68
C ALA A 56 3.09 -3.27 6.91
N GLN A 57 2.28 -2.92 5.90
CA GLN A 57 1.26 -1.89 6.03
C GLN A 57 0.17 -2.26 7.05
N ILE A 58 -0.26 -3.52 7.07
CA ILE A 58 -1.22 -4.02 8.08
C ILE A 58 -0.63 -3.92 9.49
N ALA A 59 0.63 -4.33 9.68
CA ALA A 59 1.31 -4.22 10.96
C ALA A 59 1.45 -2.76 11.43
N LEU A 60 1.75 -1.84 10.51
CA LEU A 60 1.85 -0.41 10.79
C LEU A 60 0.49 0.19 11.17
N ASN A 61 -0.59 -0.22 10.50
CA ASN A 61 -1.96 0.21 10.85
C ASN A 61 -2.38 -0.29 12.24
N LEU A 62 -1.96 -1.49 12.64
CA LEU A 62 -2.19 -2.01 14.00
C LEU A 62 -1.44 -1.19 15.06
N ARG A 63 -0.18 -0.82 14.77
CA ARG A 63 0.63 0.03 15.67
C ARG A 63 0.04 1.42 15.82
N ASP A 64 -0.48 1.99 14.73
CA ASP A 64 -1.18 3.28 14.70
C ASP A 64 -2.47 3.22 15.54
N ALA A 65 -3.27 2.17 15.38
CA ALA A 65 -4.49 1.95 16.15
C ALA A 65 -4.23 1.78 17.67
N GLN A 66 -3.05 1.27 18.04
CA GLN A 66 -2.63 1.18 19.44
C GLN A 66 -2.07 2.50 19.99
N ASN A 67 -1.70 3.44 19.13
CA ASN A 67 -1.19 4.76 19.52
C ASN A 67 -2.37 5.68 19.85
N THR A 68 -2.73 5.78 21.12
CA THR A 68 -3.88 6.57 21.57
C THR A 68 -3.47 7.97 22.01
N LEU A 69 -4.21 8.98 21.54
CA LEU A 69 -3.99 10.36 21.97
C LEU A 69 -4.31 10.48 23.47
N PRO A 70 -3.37 10.98 24.30
CA PRO A 70 -3.63 11.13 25.72
C PRO A 70 -4.77 12.13 25.97
N LEU A 71 -5.61 11.83 26.96
CA LEU A 71 -6.70 12.70 27.34
C LEU A 71 -6.19 13.91 28.12
N LYS A 72 -6.62 15.10 27.71
CA LYS A 72 -6.29 16.33 28.42
C LYS A 72 -6.92 16.26 29.83
N PRO A 73 -6.17 16.55 30.91
CA PRO A 73 -6.75 16.64 32.24
C PRO A 73 -7.84 17.71 32.22
N SER A 74 -9.00 17.39 32.79
CA SER A 74 -10.14 18.31 32.86
C SER A 74 -9.70 19.59 33.57
N SER A 75 -9.84 20.73 32.87
CA SER A 75 -9.82 22.02 33.54
C SER A 75 -11.07 22.11 34.38
N HIS A 76 -10.94 22.24 35.70
CA HIS A 76 -12.07 22.66 36.53
C HIS A 76 -12.63 23.97 35.96
N PRO A 77 -13.97 24.16 36.01
CA PRO A 77 -14.60 25.34 35.44
C PRO A 77 -13.93 26.58 36.06
N ILE A 78 -13.29 27.37 35.21
CA ILE A 78 -12.93 28.74 35.55
C ILE A 78 -14.28 29.41 35.80
N PRO A 79 -14.57 29.95 37.01
CA PRO A 79 -15.82 30.63 37.24
C PRO A 79 -15.96 31.73 36.20
N ASP A 80 -17.03 31.66 35.42
CA ASP A 80 -17.34 32.65 34.40
C ASP A 80 -17.23 34.06 35.00
N ASN A 81 -16.64 34.98 34.26
CA ASN A 81 -16.52 36.39 34.63
C ASN A 81 -17.88 37.12 34.70
N THR A 82 -19.01 36.41 34.77
CA THR A 82 -20.36 36.95 34.96
C THR A 82 -20.56 37.63 36.32
N SER A 83 -19.61 37.50 37.26
CA SER A 83 -19.66 38.25 38.53
C SER A 83 -19.41 39.76 38.36
N LYS A 84 -18.87 40.23 37.22
CA LYS A 84 -18.64 41.67 36.99
C LYS A 84 -19.93 42.47 36.79
N THR A 85 -21.03 41.84 36.37
CA THR A 85 -22.31 42.52 36.09
C THR A 85 -23.24 42.66 37.30
N LEU A 86 -22.95 41.99 38.43
CA LEU A 86 -23.86 41.94 39.59
C LEU A 86 -23.30 42.56 40.88
N GLY A 87 -22.08 43.12 40.87
CA GLY A 87 -21.52 43.83 42.03
C GLY A 87 -21.32 42.99 43.29
N LEU A 88 -21.39 41.66 43.18
CA LEU A 88 -21.19 40.74 44.30
C LEU A 88 -19.68 40.55 44.56
N PRO A 89 -19.23 40.44 45.83
CA PRO A 89 -17.85 40.11 46.13
C PRO A 89 -17.51 38.78 45.46
N ARG A 90 -16.46 38.79 44.64
CA ARG A 90 -15.97 37.63 43.89
C ARG A 90 -15.70 36.51 44.91
N PRO A 91 -16.31 35.31 44.79
CA PRO A 91 -15.91 34.20 45.65
C PRO A 91 -14.42 33.96 45.36
N THR A 92 -13.58 34.15 46.37
CA THR A 92 -12.17 33.81 46.28
C THR A 92 -12.10 32.31 46.08
N VAL A 93 -11.91 31.87 44.84
CA VAL A 93 -11.54 30.48 44.57
C VAL A 93 -10.11 30.32 45.04
N THR A 94 -9.94 30.16 46.35
CA THR A 94 -8.67 29.76 46.95
C THR A 94 -8.48 28.30 46.59
N ARG A 95 -7.78 28.07 45.49
CA ARG A 95 -7.27 26.76 45.14
C ARG A 95 -6.35 26.33 46.28
N SER A 96 -6.57 25.15 46.83
CA SER A 96 -5.65 24.67 47.86
C SER A 96 -4.28 24.43 47.21
N ARG A 97 -3.19 24.72 47.92
CA ARG A 97 -1.81 24.47 47.40
C ARG A 97 -1.62 23.01 46.93
N ARG A 98 -2.41 22.08 47.48
CA ARG A 98 -2.47 20.66 47.09
C ARG A 98 -3.15 20.45 45.72
N GLU A 99 -4.25 21.15 45.45
CA GLU A 99 -4.95 21.09 44.15
C GLU A 99 -4.14 21.72 43.00
N GLU A 100 -3.31 22.73 43.29
CA GLU A 100 -2.37 23.29 42.32
C GLU A 100 -1.26 22.30 41.98
N THR A 101 -0.62 21.71 42.98
CA THR A 101 0.44 20.72 42.77
C THR A 101 -0.06 19.45 42.06
N ASP A 102 -1.28 19.02 42.36
CA ASP A 102 -1.88 17.84 41.73
C ASP A 102 -2.23 18.09 40.25
N PHE A 103 -2.67 19.31 39.93
CA PHE A 103 -2.93 19.70 38.54
C PHE A 103 -1.65 19.85 37.74
N ASP A 104 -0.62 20.48 38.31
CA ASP A 104 0.68 20.66 37.64
C ASP A 104 1.34 19.31 37.38
N SER A 105 1.26 18.37 38.32
CA SER A 105 1.73 16.99 38.13
C SER A 105 0.99 16.27 37.00
N LYS A 106 -0.36 16.32 36.99
CA LYS A 106 -1.17 15.74 35.91
C LYS A 106 -0.92 16.40 34.55
N HIS A 107 -0.67 17.70 34.55
CA HIS A 107 -0.34 18.45 33.33
C HIS A 107 1.04 18.04 32.78
N GLN A 108 2.05 17.90 33.63
CA GLN A 108 3.37 17.41 33.24
C GLN A 108 3.31 15.98 32.69
N GLN A 109 2.55 15.10 33.35
CA GLN A 109 2.32 13.73 32.86
C GLN A 109 1.63 13.73 31.50
N TYR A 110 0.60 14.58 31.30
CA TYR A 110 -0.06 14.76 30.01
C TYR A 110 0.91 15.26 28.93
N MET A 111 1.73 16.26 29.21
CA MET A 111 2.70 16.79 28.24
C MET A 111 3.77 15.75 27.86
N ALA A 112 4.24 14.96 28.83
CA ALA A 112 5.16 13.86 28.56
C ALA A 112 4.51 12.78 27.68
N ALA A 113 3.27 12.39 27.99
CA ALA A 113 2.51 11.42 27.19
C ALA A 113 2.23 11.96 25.78
N LEU A 114 1.89 13.25 25.64
CA LEU A 114 1.61 13.89 24.36
C LEU A 114 2.87 13.93 23.48
N LYS A 115 4.02 14.24 24.07
CA LYS A 115 5.31 14.20 23.37
C LYS A 115 5.66 12.79 22.91
N GLY A 116 5.40 11.77 23.75
CA GLY A 116 5.58 10.37 23.40
C GLY A 116 4.69 9.95 22.22
N TYR A 117 3.41 10.31 22.27
CA TYR A 117 2.45 10.09 21.19
C TYR A 117 2.91 10.73 19.88
N GLN A 118 3.31 12.01 19.90
CA GLN A 118 3.78 12.74 18.71
C GLN A 118 5.04 12.10 18.09
N ALA A 119 5.98 11.64 18.92
CA ALA A 119 7.19 10.98 18.43
C ALA A 119 6.87 9.63 17.75
N GLN A 120 5.94 8.87 18.34
CA GLN A 120 5.48 7.60 17.77
C GLN A 120 4.72 7.82 16.46
N ASP A 121 3.82 8.81 16.42
CA ASP A 121 3.05 9.18 15.24
C ASP A 121 3.94 9.62 14.07
N ALA A 122 4.93 10.48 14.34
CA ALA A 122 5.91 10.89 13.34
C ALA A 122 6.72 9.71 12.77
N THR A 123 7.04 8.71 13.62
CA THR A 123 7.74 7.49 13.20
C THR A 123 6.85 6.63 12.29
N VAL A 124 5.60 6.40 12.70
CA VAL A 124 4.60 5.66 11.93
C VAL A 124 4.34 6.32 10.58
N LEU A 125 4.20 7.65 10.55
CA LEU A 125 4.00 8.41 9.31
C LEU A 125 5.20 8.27 8.37
N SER A 126 6.42 8.38 8.88
CA SER A 126 7.64 8.21 8.06
C SER A 126 7.75 6.80 7.49
N GLU A 127 7.47 5.77 8.30
CA GLU A 127 7.46 4.39 7.84
C GLU A 127 6.38 4.17 6.77
N ARG A 128 5.18 4.73 6.95
CA ARG A 128 4.09 4.65 5.96
C ARG A 128 4.47 5.28 4.62
N LEU A 129 5.10 6.45 4.64
CA LEU A 129 5.57 7.12 3.41
C LEU A 129 6.61 6.27 2.67
N LYS A 130 7.55 5.66 3.40
CA LYS A 130 8.55 4.75 2.79
C LYS A 130 7.91 3.53 2.14
N LEU A 131 6.94 2.91 2.82
CA LEU A 131 6.21 1.77 2.26
C LEU A 131 5.43 2.15 1.00
N MET A 132 4.79 3.32 0.99
CA MET A 132 4.06 3.81 -0.20
C MET A 132 5.00 4.10 -1.37
N ASP A 133 6.16 4.71 -1.11
CA ASP A 133 7.16 4.99 -2.14
C ASP A 133 7.67 3.68 -2.79
N GLU A 134 8.04 2.70 -1.97
CA GLU A 134 8.47 1.38 -2.46
C GLU A 134 7.35 0.67 -3.25
N TYR A 135 6.11 0.74 -2.76
CA TYR A 135 4.96 0.15 -3.43
C TYR A 135 4.71 0.75 -4.82
N LEU A 136 4.82 2.07 -4.96
CA LEU A 136 4.66 2.76 -6.24
C LEU A 136 5.74 2.36 -7.25
N VAL A 137 7.00 2.32 -6.81
CA VAL A 137 8.12 1.87 -7.66
C VAL A 137 7.90 0.46 -8.16
N LEU A 138 7.51 -0.46 -7.28
CA LEU A 138 7.27 -1.86 -7.65
C LEU A 138 6.10 -2.04 -8.61
N ILE A 139 5.03 -1.23 -8.48
CA ILE A 139 3.91 -1.26 -9.44
C ILE A 139 4.39 -0.80 -10.83
N VAL A 140 5.15 0.30 -10.90
CA VAL A 140 5.67 0.80 -12.17
C VAL A 140 6.58 -0.24 -12.83
N ASP A 141 7.49 -0.84 -12.07
CA ASP A 141 8.36 -1.91 -12.56
C ASP A 141 7.56 -3.14 -13.03
N TYR A 142 6.51 -3.51 -12.29
CA TYR A 142 5.64 -4.62 -12.67
C TYR A 142 4.94 -4.34 -14.01
N MET A 143 4.39 -3.13 -14.19
CA MET A 143 3.74 -2.71 -15.44
C MET A 143 4.71 -2.72 -16.62
N ALA A 144 5.93 -2.22 -16.43
CA ALA A 144 6.97 -2.25 -17.47
C ALA A 144 7.35 -3.68 -17.86
N LEU A 145 7.43 -4.60 -16.89
CA LEU A 145 7.65 -6.02 -17.16
C LEU A 145 6.46 -6.67 -17.88
N GLU A 146 5.22 -6.31 -17.54
CA GLU A 146 4.03 -6.78 -18.24
C GLU A 146 4.05 -6.38 -19.72
N GLU A 147 4.40 -5.12 -20.00
CA GLU A 147 4.48 -4.61 -21.36
C GLU A 147 5.58 -5.34 -22.13
N THR A 148 6.76 -5.50 -21.52
CA THR A 148 7.89 -6.24 -22.12
C THR A 148 7.51 -7.69 -22.42
N GLU A 149 6.79 -8.37 -21.51
CA GLU A 149 6.29 -9.72 -21.70
C GLU A 149 5.32 -9.78 -22.89
N LYS A 150 4.35 -8.86 -22.97
CA LYS A 150 3.37 -8.81 -24.06
C LYS A 150 4.04 -8.61 -25.42
N TRP A 151 5.00 -7.69 -25.52
CA TRP A 151 5.77 -7.47 -26.75
C TRP A 151 6.61 -8.68 -27.13
N LEU A 152 7.25 -9.33 -26.16
CA LEU A 152 8.02 -10.54 -26.40
C LEU A 152 7.11 -11.64 -26.97
N LEU A 153 5.99 -11.93 -26.33
CA LEU A 153 5.03 -12.94 -26.78
C LEU A 153 4.46 -12.63 -28.18
N LEU A 154 4.13 -11.36 -28.44
CA LEU A 154 3.66 -10.91 -29.75
C LEU A 154 4.75 -11.11 -30.82
N SER A 155 6.01 -10.77 -30.51
CA SER A 155 7.13 -10.96 -31.44
C SER A 155 7.36 -12.43 -31.77
N MET A 156 7.22 -13.32 -30.79
CA MET A 156 7.28 -14.77 -31.01
C MET A 156 6.12 -15.24 -31.90
N ALA A 157 4.92 -14.72 -31.70
CA ALA A 157 3.76 -15.07 -32.52
C ALA A 157 3.92 -14.61 -33.99
N ILE A 158 4.41 -13.39 -34.22
CA ILE A 158 4.57 -12.80 -35.57
C ILE A 158 5.71 -13.48 -36.35
N LYS A 159 6.90 -13.66 -35.75
CA LYS A 159 8.04 -14.30 -36.43
C LYS A 159 7.70 -15.69 -36.98
N ASN A 160 6.77 -16.38 -36.32
CA ASN A 160 6.32 -17.69 -36.74
C ASN A 160 5.28 -17.67 -37.87
N GLN A 161 4.53 -16.59 -38.06
CA GLN A 161 3.65 -16.41 -39.22
C GLN A 161 4.44 -16.23 -40.53
N SER A 162 5.57 -15.52 -40.50
CA SER A 162 6.43 -15.36 -41.68
C SER A 162 7.02 -16.68 -42.18
N SER A 163 7.31 -17.63 -41.28
CA SER A 163 7.75 -18.98 -41.70
C SER A 163 6.64 -19.74 -42.44
N LEU A 164 5.39 -19.58 -41.98
CA LEU A 164 4.21 -20.23 -42.57
C LEU A 164 3.86 -19.65 -43.95
N MET A 165 4.00 -18.33 -44.14
CA MET A 165 3.84 -17.71 -45.46
C MET A 165 4.95 -18.11 -46.45
N GLY A 166 6.18 -18.28 -45.99
CA GLY A 166 7.28 -18.78 -46.81
C GLY A 166 7.05 -20.21 -47.32
N TYR A 167 6.60 -21.12 -46.44
CA TYR A 167 6.23 -22.49 -46.82
C TYR A 167 5.05 -22.56 -47.80
N MET A 168 4.10 -21.63 -47.72
CA MET A 168 2.97 -21.57 -48.67
C MET A 168 3.34 -21.02 -50.05
N GLN A 169 4.45 -20.27 -50.16
CA GLN A 169 4.96 -19.78 -51.44
C GLN A 169 5.86 -20.81 -52.13
N SER A 170 6.68 -21.55 -51.38
CA SER A 170 7.54 -22.61 -51.95
C SER A 170 6.78 -23.85 -52.42
N GLY A 171 5.54 -24.07 -51.95
CA GLY A 171 4.68 -25.18 -52.37
C GLY A 171 3.87 -24.92 -53.65
N LYS A 172 4.12 -23.82 -54.36
CA LYS A 172 3.43 -23.47 -55.62
C LYS A 172 4.33 -23.55 -56.86
N GLU A 173 5.58 -24.00 -56.71
CA GLU A 173 6.56 -24.13 -57.81
C GLU A 173 6.87 -25.58 -58.21
N GLU A 174 5.99 -26.54 -57.88
CA GLU A 174 6.04 -27.91 -58.45
C GLU A 174 4.96 -28.13 -59.52
#